data_AF-A0A3D1T5W7-F1
#
_entry.id   AF-A0A3D1T5W7-F1
#
_cell.length_a   1.000
_cell.length_b   1.000
_cell.length_c   1.000
_cell.angle_alpha   90.00
_cell.angle_beta   90.00
_cell.angle_gamma   90.00
#
_symmetry.space_group_name_H-M   'P 1'
#
loop_
_entity.id
_entity.type
_entity.pdbx_description
1 polymer ?
#
loop_
_entity_poly.entity_id
_entity_poly.type
_entity_poly.pdbx_seq_one_letter_code
_entity_poly.pdbx_strand_id
1 'polypeptide(L)'
;DDRGIAFTKLKEGIFGEHPYAHNAEGTGKAISTNGWSKYRKHHQIYFIPNNAVLFISGSFETEAAKTYVAQCFDSWKSGPEPPQPWESKAASGAVDFIKRGTGKQAHIYLGYRVPGISHQDGPALAVLSSIWGQGGLGSRMFQELRSKQGLAYECFSSYEWLDYTDPSMLYAYIGTAPEKVTTAQEGMRAQAEQFRNEPVSGDELARGQATVINSLYRIMQENTSQVIYMAFFESAGLGYDGFEKFADAVRAVKIEDVQRVAQKYFTDPVMTTVTPELP
;
A
#
# COMPACT_ATOMS: atom_id res chain seq x y z
N ASP A 1 -8.13 -15.04 8.07
CA ASP A 1 -7.40 -16.26 7.66
C ASP A 1 -5.91 -16.10 7.98
N ASP A 2 -5.10 -17.14 7.71
CA ASP A 2 -3.66 -17.14 8.03
C ASP A 2 -2.86 -16.08 7.26
N ARG A 3 -3.25 -15.78 6.01
CA ARG A 3 -2.67 -14.68 5.23
C ARG A 3 -2.92 -13.33 5.89
N GLY A 4 -4.15 -13.08 6.35
CA GLY A 4 -4.52 -11.85 7.07
C GLY A 4 -3.76 -11.68 8.39
N ILE A 5 -3.47 -12.78 9.11
CA ILE A 5 -2.62 -12.76 10.31
C ILE A 5 -1.19 -12.36 9.93
N ALA A 6 -0.61 -12.99 8.91
CA ALA A 6 0.74 -12.68 8.44
C ALA A 6 0.87 -11.20 8.02
N PHE A 7 -0.13 -10.68 7.33
CA PHE A 7 -0.18 -9.27 6.92
C PHE A 7 -0.33 -8.31 8.11
N THR A 8 -1.14 -8.66 9.12
CA THR A 8 -1.26 -7.87 10.35
C THR A 8 0.09 -7.79 11.07
N LYS A 9 0.78 -8.92 11.22
CA LYS A 9 2.12 -8.97 11.80
C LYS A 9 3.15 -8.18 10.99
N LEU A 10 3.04 -8.17 9.67
CA LEU A 10 3.91 -7.35 8.83
C LEU A 10 3.75 -5.87 9.17
N LYS A 11 2.49 -5.38 9.27
CA LYS A 11 2.22 -3.99 9.64
C LYS A 11 2.73 -3.65 11.05
N GLU A 12 2.49 -4.53 12.03
CA GLU A 12 3.04 -4.38 13.38
C GLU A 12 4.57 -4.29 13.37
N GLY A 13 5.24 -5.15 12.59
CA GLY A 13 6.69 -5.16 12.46
C GLY A 13 7.27 -3.94 11.74
N ILE A 14 6.55 -3.34 10.78
CA ILE A 14 7.00 -2.15 10.03
C ILE A 14 6.74 -0.86 10.83
N PHE A 15 5.57 -0.75 11.45
CA PHE A 15 5.07 0.50 12.03
C PHE A 15 5.14 0.55 13.56
N GLY A 16 5.39 -0.58 14.23
CA GLY A 16 5.47 -0.67 15.69
C GLY A 16 4.18 -0.20 16.37
N GLU A 17 4.29 0.84 17.20
CA GLU A 17 3.15 1.44 17.91
C GLU A 17 2.38 2.48 17.07
N HIS A 18 2.82 2.79 15.84
CA HIS A 18 2.19 3.81 15.00
C HIS A 18 0.79 3.34 14.54
N PRO A 19 -0.20 4.25 14.38
CA PRO A 19 -1.57 3.88 14.01
C PRO A 19 -1.73 3.00 12.76
N TYR A 20 -0.81 3.08 11.79
CA TYR A 20 -0.82 2.19 10.62
C TYR A 20 -0.51 0.70 10.92
N ALA A 21 0.04 0.38 12.10
CA ALA A 21 0.12 -0.99 12.58
C ALA A 21 -1.26 -1.59 12.87
N HIS A 22 -2.25 -0.76 13.21
CA HIS A 22 -3.54 -1.22 13.68
C HIS A 22 -4.36 -1.88 12.56
N ASN A 23 -5.21 -2.84 12.95
CA ASN A 23 -6.28 -3.32 12.08
C ASN A 23 -7.41 -2.28 12.02
N ALA A 24 -7.84 -1.92 10.81
CA ALA A 24 -8.93 -0.96 10.60
C ALA A 24 -10.25 -1.43 11.21
N GLU A 25 -10.48 -2.74 11.29
CA GLU A 25 -11.65 -3.33 11.95
C GLU A 25 -11.61 -3.18 13.48
N GLY A 26 -10.46 -2.81 14.05
CA GLY A 26 -10.24 -2.74 15.49
C GLY A 26 -10.08 -4.12 16.14
N THR A 27 -10.30 -4.18 17.45
CA THR A 27 -10.24 -5.42 18.24
C THR A 27 -11.58 -5.67 18.92
N GLY A 28 -11.94 -6.94 19.14
CA GLY A 28 -13.18 -7.29 19.86
C GLY A 28 -13.25 -6.65 21.25
N LYS A 29 -12.10 -6.49 21.93
CA LYS A 29 -12.00 -5.76 23.20
C LYS A 29 -12.30 -4.27 23.02
N ALA A 30 -11.69 -3.61 22.04
CA ALA A 30 -11.95 -2.19 21.78
C ALA A 30 -13.43 -1.95 21.42
N ILE A 31 -14.02 -2.80 20.57
CA ILE A 31 -15.42 -2.70 20.16
C ILE A 31 -16.36 -2.86 21.36
N SER A 32 -16.13 -3.85 22.22
CA SER A 32 -17.01 -4.14 23.37
C SER A 32 -16.83 -3.18 24.55
N THR A 33 -15.68 -2.50 24.66
CA THR A 33 -15.38 -1.61 25.80
C THR A 33 -15.52 -0.12 25.48
N ASN A 34 -15.51 0.26 24.20
CA ASN A 34 -15.70 1.65 23.81
C ASN A 34 -17.18 2.01 23.81
N GLY A 35 -17.58 2.89 24.73
CA GLY A 35 -18.93 3.45 24.75
C GLY A 35 -19.17 4.44 23.60
N TRP A 36 -20.46 4.65 23.29
CA TRP A 36 -20.96 5.59 22.27
C TRP A 36 -20.31 6.98 22.30
N SER A 37 -20.01 7.49 23.50
CA SER A 37 -19.38 8.80 23.70
C SER A 37 -18.01 8.94 23.02
N LYS A 38 -17.21 7.86 22.96
CA LYS A 38 -15.90 7.88 22.28
C LYS A 38 -16.06 8.02 20.77
N TYR A 39 -16.98 7.28 20.16
CA TYR A 39 -17.26 7.38 18.72
C TYR A 39 -17.80 8.76 18.36
N ARG A 40 -18.71 9.32 19.16
CA ARG A 40 -19.23 10.68 18.97
C ARG A 40 -18.11 11.72 19.06
N LYS A 41 -17.21 11.59 20.03
CA LYS A 41 -16.04 12.50 20.17
C LYS A 41 -15.11 12.39 18.97
N HIS A 42 -14.84 11.18 18.48
CA HIS A 42 -14.04 10.97 17.27
C HIS A 42 -14.70 11.63 16.06
N HIS A 43 -16.00 11.42 15.84
CA HIS A 43 -16.74 12.08 14.77
C HIS A 43 -16.64 13.61 14.84
N GLN A 44 -16.83 14.19 16.04
CA GLN A 44 -16.74 15.65 16.22
C GLN A 44 -15.35 16.24 15.94
N ILE A 45 -14.29 15.45 16.07
CA ILE A 45 -12.91 15.89 15.80
C ILE A 45 -12.60 15.81 14.31
N TYR A 46 -12.95 14.71 13.64
CA TYR A 46 -12.48 14.44 12.27
C TYR A 46 -13.51 14.75 11.18
N PHE A 47 -14.81 14.77 11.48
CA PHE A 47 -15.87 15.01 10.49
C PHE A 47 -16.31 16.48 10.53
N ILE A 48 -15.41 17.34 10.05
CA ILE A 48 -15.59 18.80 9.96
C ILE A 48 -15.39 19.27 8.51
N PRO A 49 -16.03 20.38 8.08
CA PRO A 49 -15.93 20.85 6.70
C PRO A 49 -14.50 21.14 6.22
N ASN A 50 -13.63 21.64 7.10
CA ASN A 50 -12.22 21.91 6.76
C ASN A 50 -11.34 20.65 6.72
N ASN A 51 -11.89 19.47 7.01
CA ASN A 51 -11.24 18.17 6.87
C ASN A 51 -12.07 17.23 5.97
N ALA A 52 -12.82 17.79 5.02
CA ALA A 52 -13.71 17.03 4.15
C ALA A 52 -13.60 17.49 2.71
N VAL A 53 -13.70 16.53 1.78
CA VAL A 53 -13.75 16.78 0.35
C VAL A 53 -14.92 16.02 -0.25
N LEU A 54 -15.75 16.71 -1.04
CA LEU A 54 -16.92 16.13 -1.72
C LEU A 54 -16.69 16.10 -3.23
N PHE A 55 -16.72 14.89 -3.80
CA PHE A 55 -16.68 14.69 -5.24
C PHE A 55 -18.01 14.10 -5.72
N ILE A 56 -18.51 14.62 -6.83
CA ILE A 56 -19.75 14.19 -7.47
C ILE A 56 -19.46 13.95 -8.95
N SER A 57 -19.73 12.74 -9.44
CA SER A 57 -19.60 12.39 -10.87
C SER A 57 -20.90 11.76 -11.37
N GLY A 58 -21.31 12.16 -12.57
CA GLY A 58 -22.54 11.69 -13.19
C GLY A 58 -23.18 12.75 -14.09
N SER A 59 -24.41 12.48 -14.49
CA SER A 59 -25.21 13.39 -15.32
C SER A 59 -26.07 14.30 -14.43
N PHE A 60 -25.63 15.53 -14.20
CA PHE A 60 -26.37 16.52 -13.41
C PHE A 60 -26.08 17.96 -13.89
N GLU A 61 -26.97 18.88 -13.55
CA GLU A 61 -26.75 20.31 -13.76
C GLU A 61 -25.89 20.85 -12.60
N THR A 62 -24.77 21.51 -12.93
CA THR A 62 -23.72 21.83 -11.96
C THR A 62 -24.19 22.88 -10.94
N GLU A 63 -24.91 23.90 -11.37
CA GLU A 63 -25.34 24.98 -10.48
C GLU A 63 -26.47 24.51 -9.53
N ALA A 64 -27.38 23.67 -10.02
CA ALA A 64 -28.39 23.00 -9.20
C ALA A 64 -27.74 22.09 -8.15
N ALA A 65 -26.72 21.31 -8.54
CA ALA A 65 -25.98 20.45 -7.62
C ALA A 65 -25.26 21.26 -6.53
N LYS A 66 -24.56 22.34 -6.90
CA LYS A 66 -23.91 23.25 -5.93
C LYS A 66 -24.92 23.85 -4.97
N THR A 67 -26.06 24.31 -5.48
CA THR A 67 -27.15 24.88 -4.66
C THR A 67 -27.66 23.86 -3.64
N TYR A 68 -27.90 22.63 -4.08
CA TYR A 68 -28.38 21.55 -3.22
C TYR A 68 -27.33 21.16 -2.15
N VAL A 69 -26.07 21.02 -2.54
CA VAL A 69 -24.95 20.75 -1.60
C VAL A 69 -24.86 21.85 -0.55
N ALA A 70 -24.90 23.12 -0.96
CA ALA A 70 -24.86 24.25 -0.03
C ALA A 70 -26.02 24.21 0.98
N GLN A 71 -27.23 23.84 0.53
CA GLN A 71 -28.39 23.66 1.42
C GLN A 71 -28.20 22.48 2.38
N CYS A 72 -27.68 21.34 1.92
CA CYS A 72 -27.45 20.16 2.77
C CYS A 72 -26.42 20.43 3.88
N PHE A 73 -25.40 21.25 3.60
CA PHE A 73 -24.26 21.44 4.49
C PHE A 73 -24.17 22.83 5.14
N ASP A 74 -25.15 23.73 4.95
CA ASP A 74 -25.23 25.07 5.57
C ASP A 74 -24.86 25.05 7.06
N SER A 75 -25.48 24.13 7.80
CA SER A 75 -25.33 24.04 9.25
C SER A 75 -24.00 23.42 9.70
N TRP A 76 -23.24 22.82 8.79
CA TRP A 76 -21.97 22.15 9.09
C TRP A 76 -20.85 23.19 9.19
N LYS A 77 -20.31 23.37 10.40
CA LYS A 77 -19.31 24.41 10.70
C LYS A 77 -17.91 23.83 10.84
N SER A 78 -16.92 24.57 10.33
CA SER A 78 -15.50 24.28 10.52
C SER A 78 -15.14 24.16 12.01
N GLY A 79 -14.15 23.32 12.28
CA GLY A 79 -13.59 23.11 13.61
C GLY A 79 -12.08 23.31 13.62
N PRO A 80 -11.44 23.10 14.78
CA PRO A 80 -9.98 23.01 14.86
C PRO A 80 -9.44 21.93 13.93
N GLU A 81 -8.23 22.14 13.42
CA GLU A 81 -7.56 21.13 12.59
C GLU A 81 -7.41 19.81 13.38
N PRO A 82 -7.78 18.66 12.78
CA PRO A 82 -7.64 17.39 13.47
C PRO A 82 -6.17 17.09 13.79
N PRO A 83 -5.90 16.37 14.89
CA PRO A 83 -4.53 16.00 15.21
C PRO A 83 -3.97 15.08 14.13
N GLN A 84 -2.79 15.43 13.62
CA GLN A 84 -2.05 14.58 12.70
C GLN A 84 -1.40 13.42 13.46
N PRO A 85 -1.28 12.22 12.85
CA PRO A 85 -0.52 11.13 13.45
C PRO A 85 0.94 11.56 13.70
N TRP A 86 1.55 11.00 14.73
CA TRP A 86 2.96 11.25 15.03
C TRP A 86 3.86 10.58 13.99
N GLU A 87 5.08 11.09 13.81
CA GLU A 87 6.06 10.43 12.94
C GLU A 87 6.33 8.99 13.40
N SER A 88 6.14 8.04 12.49
CA SER A 88 6.49 6.64 12.73
C SER A 88 8.01 6.47 12.76
N LYS A 89 8.55 6.03 13.91
CA LYS A 89 9.90 5.47 13.96
C LYS A 89 9.89 4.13 13.23
N ALA A 90 10.86 3.91 12.34
CA ALA A 90 11.02 2.62 11.69
C ALA A 90 11.23 1.53 12.75
N ALA A 91 10.36 0.52 12.76
CA ALA A 91 10.64 -0.71 13.49
C ALA A 91 11.55 -1.56 12.59
N SER A 92 12.80 -1.75 13.02
CA SER A 92 13.82 -2.46 12.24
C SER A 92 13.87 -3.94 12.60
N GLY A 93 13.91 -4.81 11.59
CA GLY A 93 14.44 -6.17 11.72
C GLY A 93 13.55 -7.19 12.44
N ALA A 94 12.25 -6.92 12.60
CA ALA A 94 11.33 -7.91 13.18
C ALA A 94 11.13 -9.08 12.20
N VAL A 95 11.43 -10.30 12.68
CA VAL A 95 11.08 -11.55 12.00
C VAL A 95 10.07 -12.28 12.87
N ASP A 96 8.83 -12.38 12.40
CA ASP A 96 7.77 -13.12 13.09
C ASP A 96 7.52 -14.45 12.39
N PHE A 97 7.62 -15.53 13.15
CA PHE A 97 7.34 -16.89 12.68
C PHE A 97 6.24 -17.52 13.54
N ILE A 98 5.09 -17.75 12.93
CA ILE A 98 3.91 -18.27 13.60
C ILE A 98 3.58 -19.64 13.01
N LYS A 99 3.61 -20.67 13.86
CA LYS A 99 3.04 -21.99 13.54
C LYS A 99 1.60 -22.02 14.01
N ARG A 100 0.65 -22.30 13.12
CA ARG A 100 -0.77 -22.33 13.46
C ARG A 100 -1.59 -23.11 12.42
N GLY A 101 -2.54 -23.89 12.93
CA GLY A 101 -3.64 -24.43 12.14
C GLY A 101 -3.26 -25.60 11.22
N THR A 102 -4.26 -26.10 10.50
CA THR A 102 -4.16 -27.25 9.57
C THR A 102 -4.18 -26.81 8.11
N GLY A 103 -3.78 -25.57 7.83
CA GLY A 103 -3.72 -25.02 6.48
C GLY A 103 -2.82 -25.87 5.55
N LYS A 104 -2.96 -25.65 4.24
CA LYS A 104 -2.15 -26.35 3.22
C LYS A 104 -0.94 -25.54 2.71
N GLN A 105 -0.87 -24.27 3.06
CA GLN A 105 0.15 -23.35 2.58
C GLN A 105 0.70 -22.53 3.74
N ALA A 106 1.98 -22.19 3.64
CA ALA A 106 2.58 -21.13 4.41
C ALA A 106 2.45 -19.80 3.65
N HIS A 107 2.20 -18.73 4.41
CA HIS A 107 2.04 -17.37 3.93
C HIS A 107 3.21 -16.53 4.43
N ILE A 108 4.02 -16.03 3.50
CA ILE A 108 5.23 -15.26 3.82
C ILE A 108 5.10 -13.86 3.22
N TYR A 109 5.38 -12.85 4.03
CA TYR A 109 5.51 -11.48 3.59
C TYR A 109 6.92 -10.97 3.86
N LEU A 110 7.47 -10.20 2.92
CA LEU A 110 8.71 -9.46 3.06
C LEU A 110 8.40 -7.98 2.77
N GLY A 111 8.50 -7.12 3.77
CA GLY A 111 8.07 -5.72 3.67
C GLY A 111 9.15 -4.73 4.09
N TYR A 112 9.02 -3.55 3.51
CA TYR A 112 9.91 -2.41 3.69
C TYR A 112 9.09 -1.18 4.02
N ARG A 113 9.60 -0.37 4.95
CA ARG A 113 9.05 0.95 5.22
C ARG A 113 9.51 1.91 4.12
N VAL A 114 8.57 2.59 3.48
CA VAL A 114 8.82 3.53 2.37
C VAL A 114 7.96 4.77 2.55
N PRO A 115 8.22 5.89 1.85
CA PRO A 115 7.29 7.01 1.84
C PRO A 115 6.04 6.73 0.99
N GLY A 116 5.02 7.56 1.16
CA GLY A 116 3.78 7.58 0.39
C GLY A 116 3.91 8.20 -1.01
N ILE A 117 2.79 8.23 -1.72
CA ILE A 117 2.72 8.56 -3.15
C ILE A 117 3.09 10.02 -3.48
N SER A 118 2.84 10.96 -2.57
CA SER A 118 3.16 12.39 -2.73
C SER A 118 4.64 12.70 -2.51
N HIS A 119 5.43 11.74 -2.01
CA HIS A 119 6.87 11.92 -1.88
C HIS A 119 7.57 11.84 -3.25
N GLN A 120 8.68 12.56 -3.40
CA GLN A 120 9.46 12.59 -4.67
C GLN A 120 9.93 11.21 -5.17
N ASP A 121 10.06 10.24 -4.25
CA ASP A 121 10.45 8.86 -4.55
C ASP A 121 9.25 7.97 -4.92
N GLY A 122 8.02 8.43 -4.71
CA GLY A 122 6.78 7.68 -4.96
C GLY A 122 6.64 7.12 -6.39
N PRO A 123 6.88 7.92 -7.44
CA PRO A 123 6.84 7.43 -8.82
C PRO A 123 7.85 6.30 -9.09
N ALA A 124 9.08 6.45 -8.59
CA ALA A 124 10.12 5.44 -8.75
C ALA A 124 9.80 4.16 -7.95
N LEU A 125 9.21 4.29 -6.75
CA LEU A 125 8.75 3.16 -5.94
C LEU A 125 7.58 2.40 -6.59
N ALA A 126 6.66 3.11 -7.25
CA ALA A 126 5.58 2.48 -8.01
C ALA A 126 6.11 1.68 -9.20
N VAL A 127 7.06 2.25 -9.96
CA VAL A 127 7.74 1.54 -11.06
C VAL A 127 8.51 0.33 -10.53
N LEU A 128 9.26 0.49 -9.42
CA LEU A 128 9.98 -0.59 -8.77
C LEU A 128 9.03 -1.74 -8.39
N SER A 129 7.93 -1.44 -7.70
CA SER A 129 6.94 -2.46 -7.31
C SER A 129 6.34 -3.16 -8.52
N SER A 130 6.08 -2.43 -9.61
CA SER A 130 5.62 -3.00 -10.88
C SER A 130 6.59 -4.05 -11.45
N ILE A 131 7.88 -3.72 -11.51
CA ILE A 131 8.91 -4.64 -12.03
C ILE A 131 9.13 -5.79 -11.04
N TRP A 132 9.05 -5.54 -9.74
CA TRP A 132 9.34 -6.54 -8.72
C TRP A 132 8.32 -7.68 -8.69
N GLY A 133 7.04 -7.35 -8.52
CA GLY A 133 5.98 -8.37 -8.37
C GLY A 133 4.57 -7.93 -8.77
N GLN A 134 4.28 -6.63 -8.84
CA GLN A 134 2.92 -6.15 -9.13
C GLN A 134 2.56 -6.29 -10.63
N GLY A 135 3.56 -6.27 -11.53
CA GLY A 135 3.37 -6.38 -12.98
C GLY A 135 2.97 -7.77 -13.50
N GLY A 136 2.58 -8.70 -12.62
CA GLY A 136 2.08 -10.01 -12.99
C GLY A 136 3.14 -10.90 -13.63
N LEU A 137 2.78 -11.57 -14.74
CA LEU A 137 3.60 -12.61 -15.37
C LEU A 137 5.00 -12.12 -15.77
N GLY A 138 5.17 -10.84 -16.11
CA GLY A 138 6.45 -10.27 -16.53
C GLY A 138 7.35 -9.77 -15.40
N SER A 139 6.89 -9.85 -14.15
CA SER A 139 7.65 -9.38 -12.98
C SER A 139 8.76 -10.36 -12.58
N ARG A 140 9.83 -9.85 -11.96
CA ARG A 140 10.98 -10.67 -11.57
C ARG A 140 10.59 -11.76 -10.57
N MET A 141 9.79 -11.43 -9.55
CA MET A 141 9.30 -12.42 -8.57
C MET A 141 8.52 -13.55 -9.23
N PHE A 142 7.66 -13.22 -10.20
CA PHE A 142 6.90 -14.23 -10.91
C PHE A 142 7.83 -15.17 -11.70
N GLN A 143 8.77 -14.61 -12.45
CA GLN A 143 9.68 -15.41 -13.27
C GLN A 143 10.61 -16.29 -12.43
N GLU A 144 11.19 -15.74 -11.36
CA GLU A 144 12.19 -16.45 -10.55
C GLU A 144 11.54 -17.42 -9.55
N LEU A 145 10.57 -16.95 -8.76
CA LEU A 145 10.04 -17.75 -7.65
C LEU A 145 8.93 -18.70 -8.09
N ARG A 146 8.08 -18.27 -9.03
CA ARG A 146 6.98 -19.12 -9.53
C ARG A 146 7.42 -19.94 -10.75
N SER A 147 7.86 -19.32 -11.83
CA SER A 147 8.11 -20.04 -13.09
C SER A 147 9.34 -20.95 -13.05
N LYS A 148 10.48 -20.46 -12.53
CA LYS A 148 11.72 -21.25 -12.50
C LYS A 148 11.80 -22.23 -11.34
N GLN A 149 11.46 -21.77 -10.13
CA GLN A 149 11.65 -22.56 -8.91
C GLN A 149 10.41 -23.32 -8.44
N GLY A 150 9.22 -23.02 -8.98
CA GLY A 150 7.97 -23.69 -8.61
C GLY A 150 7.66 -23.58 -7.11
N LEU A 151 8.03 -22.45 -6.48
CA LEU A 151 7.84 -22.23 -5.04
C LEU A 151 6.43 -21.75 -4.73
N ALA A 152 5.79 -21.01 -5.65
CA ALA A 152 4.56 -20.30 -5.37
C ALA A 152 3.39 -20.77 -6.25
N TYR A 153 2.21 -20.87 -5.65
CA TYR A 153 0.96 -20.75 -6.43
C TYR A 153 0.62 -19.27 -6.70
N GLU A 154 0.84 -18.42 -5.69
CA GLU A 154 0.62 -16.98 -5.73
C GLU A 154 1.86 -16.25 -5.20
N CYS A 155 2.35 -15.30 -5.99
CA CYS A 155 3.38 -14.35 -5.57
C CYS A 155 3.11 -12.99 -6.20
N PHE A 156 3.26 -11.91 -5.44
CA PHE A 156 3.09 -10.54 -5.93
C PHE A 156 3.84 -9.56 -5.03
N SER A 157 3.91 -8.30 -5.44
CA SER A 157 4.28 -7.18 -4.58
C SER A 157 3.20 -6.11 -4.60
N SER A 158 3.17 -5.28 -3.57
CA SER A 158 2.30 -4.11 -3.47
C SER A 158 3.09 -2.92 -2.93
N TYR A 159 2.81 -1.75 -3.48
CA TYR A 159 3.20 -0.48 -2.90
C TYR A 159 1.92 0.19 -2.39
N GLU A 160 1.77 0.25 -1.07
CA GLU A 160 0.59 0.82 -0.44
C GLU A 160 0.67 2.34 -0.41
N TRP A 161 -0.47 3.02 -0.45
CA TRP A 161 -0.57 4.47 -0.35
C TRP A 161 -1.25 4.84 0.99
N LEU A 162 -0.64 4.42 2.10
CA LEU A 162 -1.23 4.54 3.44
C LEU A 162 -1.27 5.99 3.92
N ASP A 163 -0.09 6.63 4.02
CA ASP A 163 0.05 8.07 4.11
C ASP A 163 0.31 8.62 2.71
N TYR A 164 -0.07 9.86 2.49
CA TYR A 164 0.27 10.59 1.28
C TYR A 164 1.78 10.85 1.21
N THR A 165 2.44 11.08 2.35
CA THR A 165 3.83 11.55 2.42
C THR A 165 4.76 10.55 3.08
N ASP A 166 4.64 10.34 4.39
CA ASP A 166 5.40 9.39 5.18
C ASP A 166 4.66 9.13 6.50
N PRO A 167 4.42 7.89 6.93
CA PRO A 167 4.96 6.62 6.41
C PRO A 167 4.02 5.86 5.45
N SER A 168 4.62 5.01 4.61
CA SER A 168 3.92 3.94 3.89
C SER A 168 4.73 2.62 3.91
N MET A 169 4.29 1.62 3.15
CA MET A 169 4.95 0.32 3.03
C MET A 169 4.93 -0.22 1.61
N LEU A 170 5.97 -0.98 1.28
CA LEU A 170 6.09 -1.76 0.05
C LEU A 170 6.44 -3.18 0.48
N TYR A 171 5.71 -4.18 0.00
CA TYR A 171 5.93 -5.56 0.39
C TYR A 171 5.79 -6.53 -0.78
N ALA A 172 6.41 -7.68 -0.62
CA ALA A 172 6.23 -8.88 -1.41
C ALA A 172 5.49 -9.94 -0.59
N TYR A 173 4.71 -10.77 -1.27
CA TYR A 173 4.00 -11.90 -0.70
C TYR A 173 4.26 -13.17 -1.52
N ILE A 174 4.33 -14.31 -0.82
CA ILE A 174 4.33 -15.64 -1.43
C ILE A 174 3.49 -16.61 -0.60
N GLY A 175 2.64 -17.38 -1.29
CA GLY A 175 1.97 -18.57 -0.76
C GLY A 175 2.68 -19.84 -1.25
N THR A 176 3.28 -20.59 -0.34
CA THR A 176 4.13 -21.76 -0.66
C THR A 176 3.73 -22.99 0.16
N ALA A 177 4.22 -24.17 -0.23
CA ALA A 177 4.08 -25.37 0.60
C ALA A 177 4.92 -25.24 1.90
N PRO A 178 4.46 -25.75 3.05
CA PRO A 178 5.17 -25.58 4.33
C PRO A 178 6.62 -26.06 4.32
N GLU A 179 6.91 -27.16 3.60
CA GLU A 179 8.26 -27.72 3.43
C GLU A 179 9.21 -26.83 2.59
N LYS A 180 8.67 -25.84 1.86
CA LYS A 180 9.43 -24.90 1.01
C LYS A 180 9.60 -23.52 1.65
N VAL A 181 9.21 -23.33 2.91
CA VAL A 181 9.23 -22.01 3.58
C VAL A 181 10.62 -21.38 3.56
N THR A 182 11.65 -22.12 3.97
CA THR A 182 13.02 -21.60 4.02
C THR A 182 13.50 -21.15 2.64
N THR A 183 13.33 -22.01 1.62
CA THR A 183 13.71 -21.69 0.24
C THR A 183 12.94 -20.48 -0.32
N ALA A 184 11.65 -20.35 0.02
CA ALA A 184 10.86 -19.18 -0.36
C ALA A 184 11.35 -17.89 0.31
N GLN A 185 11.66 -17.93 1.61
CA GLN A 185 12.22 -16.80 2.35
C GLN A 185 13.57 -16.34 1.76
N GLU A 186 14.46 -17.29 1.48
CA GLU A 186 15.76 -17.03 0.85
C GLU A 186 15.59 -16.43 -0.55
N GLY A 187 14.70 -17.00 -1.37
CA GLY A 187 14.41 -16.50 -2.71
C GLY A 187 13.86 -15.06 -2.71
N MET A 188 12.96 -14.73 -1.78
CA MET A 188 12.44 -13.35 -1.65
C MET A 188 13.54 -12.36 -1.26
N ARG A 189 14.42 -12.73 -0.32
CA ARG A 189 15.55 -11.88 0.09
C ARG A 189 16.55 -11.69 -1.06
N ALA A 190 16.91 -12.77 -1.74
CA ALA A 190 17.81 -12.72 -2.89
C ALA A 190 17.27 -11.83 -4.01
N GLN A 191 15.96 -11.87 -4.28
CA GLN A 191 15.33 -10.98 -5.26
C GLN A 191 15.41 -9.51 -4.86
N ALA A 192 15.16 -9.19 -3.59
CA ALA A 192 15.31 -7.82 -3.10
C ALA A 192 16.76 -7.34 -3.16
N GLU A 193 17.73 -8.18 -2.80
CA GLU A 193 19.16 -7.88 -2.92
C GLU A 193 19.60 -7.69 -4.38
N GLN A 194 19.08 -8.51 -5.29
CA GLN A 194 19.33 -8.35 -6.72
C GLN A 194 18.85 -6.99 -7.22
N PHE A 195 17.65 -6.54 -6.82
CA PHE A 195 17.17 -5.18 -7.13
C PHE A 195 18.08 -4.06 -6.63
N ARG A 196 18.78 -4.27 -5.50
CA ARG A 196 19.73 -3.29 -4.95
C ARG A 196 21.06 -3.24 -5.68
N ASN A 197 21.45 -4.34 -6.31
CA ASN A 197 22.80 -4.51 -6.86
C ASN A 197 22.83 -4.49 -8.39
N GLU A 198 21.71 -4.82 -9.05
CA GLU A 198 21.62 -4.95 -10.50
C GLU A 198 20.58 -3.99 -11.06
N PRO A 199 21.00 -3.05 -11.93
CA PRO A 199 20.08 -2.15 -12.61
C PRO A 199 19.00 -2.90 -13.39
N VAL A 200 17.81 -2.29 -13.44
CA VAL A 200 16.76 -2.76 -14.35
C VAL A 200 17.16 -2.48 -15.81
N SER A 201 16.76 -3.36 -16.71
CA SER A 201 16.90 -3.12 -18.14
C SER A 201 15.95 -2.02 -18.64
N GLY A 202 16.26 -1.42 -19.79
CA GLY A 202 15.35 -0.46 -20.44
C GLY A 202 13.97 -1.05 -20.74
N ASP A 203 13.91 -2.33 -21.12
CA ASP A 203 12.65 -3.02 -21.38
C ASP A 203 11.83 -3.26 -20.11
N GLU A 204 12.50 -3.60 -18.99
CA GLU A 204 11.83 -3.69 -17.69
C GLU A 204 11.28 -2.35 -17.24
N LEU A 205 12.06 -1.28 -17.38
CA LEU A 205 11.61 0.08 -17.05
C LEU A 205 10.38 0.45 -17.88
N ALA A 206 10.45 0.30 -19.20
CA ALA A 206 9.35 0.64 -20.10
C ALA A 206 8.07 -0.15 -19.78
N ARG A 207 8.19 -1.45 -19.49
CA ARG A 207 7.04 -2.29 -19.07
C ARG A 207 6.50 -1.88 -17.71
N GLY A 208 7.36 -1.59 -16.73
CA GLY A 208 6.97 -1.14 -15.40
C GLY A 208 6.19 0.17 -15.44
N GLN A 209 6.71 1.17 -16.16
CA GLN A 209 6.04 2.45 -16.37
C GLN A 209 4.69 2.26 -17.06
N ALA A 210 4.65 1.52 -18.17
CA ALA A 210 3.41 1.25 -18.89
C ALA A 210 2.37 0.55 -18.00
N THR A 211 2.79 -0.40 -17.17
CA THR A 211 1.89 -1.15 -16.26
C THR A 211 1.26 -0.23 -15.21
N VAL A 212 2.06 0.63 -14.59
CA VAL A 212 1.57 1.61 -13.60
C VAL A 212 0.59 2.57 -14.26
N ILE A 213 0.98 3.19 -15.37
CA ILE A 213 0.18 4.17 -16.11
C ILE A 213 -1.14 3.55 -16.60
N ASN A 214 -1.08 2.39 -17.24
CA ASN A 214 -2.27 1.71 -17.74
C ASN A 214 -3.22 1.30 -16.61
N SER A 215 -2.68 0.94 -15.44
CA SER A 215 -3.51 0.62 -14.28
C SER A 215 -4.22 1.83 -13.70
N LEU A 216 -3.54 2.98 -13.64
CA LEU A 216 -4.16 4.25 -13.25
C LEU A 216 -5.31 4.62 -14.20
N TYR A 217 -5.06 4.65 -15.52
CA TYR A 217 -6.10 5.02 -16.48
C TYR A 217 -7.24 4.02 -16.55
N ARG A 218 -6.97 2.71 -16.41
CA ARG A 218 -8.03 1.69 -16.36
C ARG A 218 -8.97 1.91 -15.19
N ILE A 219 -8.43 2.19 -14.00
CA ILE A 219 -9.23 2.48 -12.81
C ILE A 219 -10.09 3.73 -13.04
N MET A 220 -9.57 4.75 -13.70
CA MET A 220 -10.29 6.00 -13.98
C MET A 220 -11.40 5.87 -15.05
N GLN A 221 -11.68 4.69 -15.59
CA GLN A 221 -12.78 4.51 -16.57
C GLN A 221 -14.17 4.41 -15.93
N GLU A 222 -14.24 4.12 -14.64
CA GLU A 222 -15.50 3.99 -13.91
C GLU A 222 -15.81 5.28 -13.15
N ASN A 223 -17.04 5.80 -13.26
CA ASN A 223 -17.45 7.03 -12.56
C ASN A 223 -17.20 6.97 -11.05
N THR A 224 -17.49 5.82 -10.42
CA THR A 224 -17.24 5.59 -9.00
C THR A 224 -15.76 5.70 -8.65
N SER A 225 -14.91 5.08 -9.47
CA SER A 225 -13.46 5.12 -9.28
C SER A 225 -12.90 6.51 -9.50
N GLN A 226 -13.38 7.26 -10.50
CA GLN A 226 -12.99 8.67 -10.68
C GLN A 226 -13.23 9.50 -9.43
N VAL A 227 -14.43 9.41 -8.84
CA VAL A 227 -14.78 10.13 -7.60
C VAL A 227 -13.85 9.73 -6.46
N ILE A 228 -13.60 8.44 -6.26
CA ILE A 228 -12.75 7.95 -5.17
C ILE A 228 -11.31 8.43 -5.32
N TYR A 229 -10.73 8.31 -6.52
CA TYR A 229 -9.31 8.64 -6.73
C TYR A 229 -9.08 10.15 -6.81
N MET A 230 -9.98 10.93 -7.41
CA MET A 230 -9.89 12.39 -7.36
C MET A 230 -10.03 12.90 -5.92
N ALA A 231 -10.94 12.31 -5.13
CA ALA A 231 -11.05 12.60 -3.69
C ALA A 231 -9.77 12.25 -2.94
N PHE A 232 -9.16 11.10 -3.24
CA PHE A 232 -7.90 10.69 -2.66
C PHE A 232 -6.78 11.70 -2.98
N PHE A 233 -6.58 12.07 -4.26
CA PHE A 233 -5.50 12.99 -4.64
C PHE A 233 -5.72 14.42 -4.13
N GLU A 234 -6.96 14.91 -4.12
CA GLU A 234 -7.28 16.21 -3.53
C GLU A 234 -7.02 16.21 -2.02
N SER A 235 -7.45 15.15 -1.32
CA SER A 235 -7.19 14.97 0.12
C SER A 235 -5.70 14.81 0.43
N ALA A 236 -4.91 14.34 -0.54
CA ALA A 236 -3.46 14.24 -0.46
C ALA A 236 -2.73 15.58 -0.71
N GLY A 237 -3.46 16.66 -1.04
CA GLY A 237 -2.88 17.94 -1.45
C GLY A 237 -2.23 17.93 -2.84
N LEU A 238 -2.46 16.88 -3.65
CA LEU A 238 -1.92 16.75 -5.00
C LEU A 238 -2.83 17.38 -6.07
N GLY A 239 -4.06 17.72 -5.70
CA GLY A 239 -5.10 18.24 -6.57
C GLY A 239 -5.94 17.13 -7.20
N TYR A 240 -7.16 17.44 -7.65
CA TYR A 240 -8.05 16.50 -8.33
C TYR A 240 -7.44 15.87 -9.60
N ASP A 241 -6.51 16.56 -10.25
CA ASP A 241 -5.72 16.13 -11.41
C ASP A 241 -4.43 15.38 -11.02
N GLY A 242 -4.24 15.08 -9.73
CA GLY A 242 -3.04 14.45 -9.18
C GLY A 242 -2.70 13.11 -9.84
N PHE A 243 -3.69 12.39 -10.37
CA PHE A 243 -3.44 11.15 -11.11
C PHE A 243 -2.68 11.38 -12.43
N GLU A 244 -2.95 12.49 -13.14
CA GLU A 244 -2.25 12.83 -14.40
C GLU A 244 -0.82 13.24 -14.10
N LYS A 245 -0.64 14.10 -13.10
CA LYS A 245 0.69 14.51 -12.60
C LYS A 245 1.51 13.32 -12.16
N PHE A 246 0.90 12.37 -11.46
CA PHE A 246 1.58 11.14 -11.05
C PHE A 246 1.94 10.26 -12.25
N ALA A 247 1.05 10.13 -13.24
CA ALA A 247 1.36 9.42 -14.49
C ALA A 247 2.53 10.06 -15.26
N ASP A 248 2.58 11.39 -15.34
CA ASP A 248 3.71 12.12 -15.93
C ASP A 248 5.01 11.90 -15.16
N ALA A 249 4.95 11.95 -13.83
CA ALA A 249 6.11 11.67 -12.99
C ALA A 249 6.61 10.23 -13.19
N VAL A 250 5.71 9.25 -13.35
CA VAL A 250 6.04 7.85 -13.67
C VAL A 250 6.70 7.74 -15.05
N ARG A 251 6.21 8.46 -16.08
CA ARG A 251 6.84 8.50 -17.42
C ARG A 251 8.27 9.05 -17.36
N ALA A 252 8.55 9.97 -16.44
CA ALA A 252 9.85 10.60 -16.30
C ALA A 252 10.88 9.77 -15.51
N VAL A 253 10.45 8.68 -14.83
CA VAL A 253 11.33 7.80 -14.05
C VAL A 253 12.42 7.21 -14.94
N LYS A 254 13.66 7.22 -14.44
CA LYS A 254 14.82 6.60 -15.11
C LYS A 254 15.31 5.36 -14.37
N ILE A 255 16.19 4.60 -15.02
CA ILE A 255 16.81 3.40 -14.44
C ILE A 255 17.53 3.76 -13.13
N GLU A 256 18.22 4.90 -13.10
CA GLU A 256 18.97 5.37 -11.94
C GLU A 256 18.05 5.70 -10.76
N ASP A 257 16.84 6.21 -11.02
CA ASP A 257 15.86 6.49 -9.98
C ASP A 257 15.38 5.20 -9.32
N VAL A 258 15.06 4.17 -10.12
CA VAL A 258 14.69 2.84 -9.63
C VAL A 258 15.82 2.23 -8.82
N GLN A 259 17.06 2.31 -9.32
CA GLN A 259 18.23 1.78 -8.62
C GLN A 259 18.45 2.49 -7.27
N ARG A 260 18.32 3.81 -7.26
CA ARG A 260 18.48 4.64 -6.06
C ARG A 260 17.45 4.29 -5.00
N VAL A 261 16.16 4.18 -5.36
CA VAL A 261 15.12 3.85 -4.38
C VAL A 261 15.24 2.41 -3.89
N ALA A 262 15.66 1.46 -4.74
CA ALA A 262 15.98 0.10 -4.30
C ALA A 262 17.09 0.12 -3.24
N GLN A 263 18.20 0.80 -3.52
CA GLN A 263 19.34 0.89 -2.59
C GLN A 263 18.97 1.59 -1.27
N LYS A 264 18.14 2.64 -1.35
CA LYS A 264 17.70 3.44 -0.22
C LYS A 264 16.70 2.73 0.69
N TYR A 265 15.75 1.99 0.13
CA TYR A 265 14.60 1.49 0.87
C TYR A 265 14.58 -0.01 1.09
N PHE A 266 15.29 -0.81 0.27
CA PHE A 266 15.38 -2.25 0.50
C PHE A 266 16.42 -2.60 1.58
N THR A 267 16.40 -1.84 2.66
CA THR A 267 17.23 -2.02 3.85
C THR A 267 16.34 -2.44 5.01
N ASP A 268 16.85 -3.29 5.90
CA ASP A 268 16.17 -3.71 7.14
C ASP A 268 14.74 -4.25 6.95
N PRO A 269 14.54 -5.27 6.10
CA PRO A 269 13.21 -5.82 5.85
C PRO A 269 12.59 -6.41 7.11
N VAL A 270 11.26 -6.27 7.20
CA VAL A 270 10.42 -7.04 8.11
C VAL A 270 9.94 -8.27 7.37
N MET A 271 10.09 -9.45 7.97
CA MET A 271 9.61 -10.69 7.38
C MET A 271 8.66 -11.40 8.32
N THR A 272 7.47 -11.72 7.84
CA THR A 272 6.49 -12.48 8.62
C THR A 272 6.13 -13.76 7.91
N THR A 273 5.94 -14.82 8.68
CA THR A 273 5.58 -16.14 8.16
C THR A 273 4.53 -16.76 9.06
N VAL A 274 3.40 -17.12 8.48
CA VAL A 274 2.42 -17.99 9.12
C VAL A 274 2.44 -19.31 8.36
N THR A 275 2.79 -20.39 9.05
CA THR A 275 2.84 -21.74 8.47
C THR A 275 1.96 -22.71 9.27
N PRO A 276 1.32 -23.68 8.60
CA PRO A 276 0.67 -24.81 9.27
C PRO A 276 1.65 -25.59 10.14
N GLU A 277 1.13 -26.23 11.17
CA GLU A 277 1.89 -27.28 11.86
C GLU A 277 1.95 -28.50 10.95
N LEU A 278 3.17 -28.92 10.58
CA LEU A 278 3.36 -30.19 9.89
C LEU A 278 3.04 -31.32 10.88
N PRO A 279 2.28 -32.34 10.45
CA PRO A 279 1.94 -33.50 11.29
C PRO A 279 3.18 -34.30 11.72
#